data_AF-A0A395TA39-F1
#
_entry.id   AF-A0A395TA39-F1
#
_cell.length_a   1.000
_cell.length_b   1.000
_cell.length_c   1.000
_cell.angle_alpha   90.00
_cell.angle_beta   90.00
_cell.angle_gamma   90.00
#
_symmetry.space_group_name_H-M   'P 1'
#
loop_
_entity.id
_entity.type
_entity.pdbx_description
1 polymer ?
#
loop_
_entity_poly.entity_id
_entity_poly.type
_entity_poly.pdbx_seq_one_letter_code
_entity_poly.pdbx_strand_id
1 'polypeptide(L)'
;MSNQTSEQDSITVALQLQHLQLNVRLTQELDALKTQVRNRFFFQTHHHVQKIPHLVQDWKEEAANKFFENREKSGIARTVPLAEAEFDNYCTAMIQNRETMILNLKLGNVGFEKKIVELQAKPNELLSDLTIERFKTFTEARDKMIVNLEIEKKELVDDYLVRWGY
;
A
#
# COMPACT_ATOMS: atom_id res chain seq x y z
N MET A 1 39.63 -24.49 -58.05
CA MET A 1 39.57 -23.47 -56.98
C MET A 1 38.13 -23.06 -56.60
N SER A 2 37.09 -23.79 -57.04
CA SER A 2 35.67 -23.40 -56.86
C SER A 2 34.99 -23.92 -55.59
N ASN A 3 35.54 -24.94 -54.91
CA ASN A 3 34.87 -25.59 -53.77
C ASN A 3 35.10 -24.90 -52.42
N GLN A 4 36.23 -24.22 -52.22
CA GLN A 4 36.55 -23.61 -50.92
C GLN A 4 35.68 -22.39 -50.58
N THR A 5 35.28 -21.61 -51.59
CA THR A 5 34.38 -20.46 -51.44
C THR A 5 32.94 -20.89 -51.10
N SER A 6 32.43 -21.95 -51.76
CA SER A 6 31.10 -22.51 -51.47
C SER A 6 30.97 -23.07 -50.05
N GLU A 7 32.04 -23.63 -49.50
CA GLU A 7 32.08 -24.19 -48.15
C GLU A 7 32.17 -23.08 -47.09
N GLN A 8 32.97 -22.04 -47.34
CA GLN A 8 33.05 -20.85 -46.48
C GLN A 8 31.72 -20.08 -46.43
N ASP A 9 31.01 -19.96 -47.54
CA ASP A 9 29.69 -19.33 -47.60
C ASP A 9 28.66 -20.13 -46.80
N SER A 10 28.71 -21.48 -46.87
CA SER A 10 27.81 -22.36 -46.11
C SER A 10 28.05 -22.29 -44.60
N ILE A 11 29.32 -22.23 -44.17
CA ILE A 11 29.69 -22.05 -42.75
C ILE A 11 29.21 -20.69 -42.21
N THR A 12 29.36 -19.63 -43.02
CA THR A 12 28.94 -18.28 -42.64
C THR A 12 27.42 -18.20 -42.46
N VAL A 13 26.64 -18.81 -43.35
CA VAL A 13 25.18 -18.88 -43.24
C VAL A 13 24.75 -19.68 -42.01
N ALA A 14 25.41 -20.81 -41.73
CA ALA A 14 25.11 -21.62 -40.55
C ALA A 14 25.33 -20.85 -39.23
N LEU A 15 26.44 -20.10 -39.13
CA LEU A 15 26.73 -19.25 -37.97
C LEU A 15 25.71 -18.12 -37.81
N GLN A 16 25.29 -17.47 -38.90
CA GLN A 16 24.26 -16.43 -38.86
C GLN A 16 22.91 -16.98 -38.40
N LEU A 17 22.50 -18.16 -38.88
CA LEU A 17 21.29 -18.85 -38.44
C LEU A 17 21.34 -19.22 -36.97
N GLN A 18 22.50 -19.70 -36.49
CA GLN A 18 22.69 -20.03 -35.08
C GLN A 18 22.61 -18.79 -34.18
N HIS A 19 23.20 -17.66 -34.60
CA HIS A 19 23.06 -16.38 -33.90
C HIS A 19 21.61 -15.87 -33.86
N LEU A 20 20.88 -15.99 -34.97
CA LEU A 20 19.46 -15.64 -35.03
C LEU A 20 18.62 -16.49 -34.07
N GLN A 21 18.83 -17.81 -34.06
CA GLN A 21 18.14 -18.72 -33.14
C GLN A 21 18.43 -18.40 -31.67
N LEU A 22 19.69 -18.10 -31.34
CA LEU A 22 20.07 -17.69 -29.99
C LEU A 22 19.40 -16.37 -29.58
N ASN A 23 19.39 -15.37 -30.46
CA ASN A 23 18.76 -14.07 -30.19
C ASN A 23 17.24 -14.20 -29.99
N VAL A 24 16.56 -15.04 -30.79
CA VAL A 24 15.13 -15.32 -30.62
C VAL A 24 14.87 -15.95 -29.25
N ARG A 25 15.67 -16.96 -28.88
CA ARG A 25 15.53 -17.64 -27.58
C ARG A 25 15.77 -16.68 -26.41
N LEU A 26 16.83 -15.87 -26.47
CA LEU A 26 17.13 -14.87 -25.44
C LEU A 26 16.02 -13.83 -25.29
N THR A 27 15.41 -13.42 -26.41
CA THR A 27 14.28 -12.48 -26.40
C THR A 27 13.06 -13.10 -25.72
N GLN A 28 12.74 -14.36 -26.04
CA GLN A 28 11.64 -15.09 -25.41
C GLN A 28 11.85 -15.30 -23.91
N GLU A 29 13.06 -15.69 -23.50
CA GLU A 29 13.41 -15.87 -22.08
C GLU A 29 13.33 -14.53 -21.32
N LEU A 30 13.77 -13.43 -21.93
CA LEU A 30 13.66 -12.09 -21.35
C LEU A 30 12.20 -11.66 -21.19
N ASP A 31 11.34 -11.89 -22.18
CA ASP A 31 9.93 -11.53 -22.11
C ASP A 31 9.15 -12.37 -21.09
N ALA A 32 9.47 -13.66 -20.98
CA ALA A 32 8.93 -14.52 -19.92
C ALA A 32 9.33 -14.00 -18.53
N LEU A 33 10.60 -13.61 -18.35
CA LEU A 33 11.10 -13.06 -17.09
C LEU A 33 10.41 -11.73 -16.74
N LYS A 34 10.28 -10.82 -17.71
CA LYS A 34 9.55 -9.55 -17.52
C LYS A 34 8.11 -9.80 -17.07
N THR A 35 7.43 -10.75 -17.71
CA THR A 35 6.05 -11.13 -17.37
C THR A 35 5.97 -11.66 -15.93
N GLN A 36 6.88 -12.55 -15.54
CA GLN A 36 6.93 -13.09 -14.19
C GLN A 36 7.16 -12.01 -13.12
N VAL A 37 8.09 -11.08 -13.37
CA VAL A 37 8.36 -9.95 -12.47
C VAL A 37 7.12 -9.07 -12.31
N ARG A 38 6.45 -8.74 -13.42
CA ARG A 38 5.22 -7.94 -13.42
C ARG A 38 4.08 -8.62 -12.65
N ASN A 39 3.86 -9.92 -12.86
CA ASN A 39 2.84 -10.69 -12.15
C ASN A 39 3.11 -10.73 -10.64
N ARG A 40 4.36 -10.96 -10.23
CA ARG A 40 4.76 -10.93 -8.83
C ARG A 40 4.50 -9.55 -8.21
N PHE A 41 4.81 -8.49 -8.94
CA PHE A 41 4.56 -7.12 -8.50
C PHE A 41 3.07 -6.87 -8.24
N PHE A 42 2.20 -7.29 -9.15
CA PHE A 42 0.74 -7.14 -9.02
C PHE A 42 0.21 -7.88 -7.78
N PHE A 43 0.63 -9.14 -7.59
CA PHE A 43 0.22 -9.93 -6.43
C PHE A 43 0.64 -9.27 -5.10
N GLN A 44 1.87 -8.77 -5.03
CA GLN A 44 2.36 -8.05 -3.85
C GLN A 44 1.56 -6.76 -3.58
N THR A 45 1.24 -6.00 -4.64
CA THR A 45 0.39 -4.81 -4.52
C THR A 45 -0.95 -5.16 -3.88
N HIS A 46 -1.64 -6.16 -4.42
CA HIS A 46 -2.95 -6.58 -3.94
C HIS A 46 -2.91 -7.00 -2.47
N HIS A 47 -1.92 -7.81 -2.09
CA HIS A 47 -1.71 -8.23 -0.69
C HIS A 47 -1.49 -7.04 0.25
N HIS A 48 -0.70 -6.04 -0.17
CA HIS A 48 -0.48 -4.84 0.65
C HIS A 48 -1.73 -3.98 0.81
N VAL A 49 -2.53 -3.83 -0.25
CA VAL A 49 -3.81 -3.09 -0.19
C VAL A 49 -4.74 -3.73 0.85
N GLN A 50 -4.85 -5.06 0.85
CA GLN A 50 -5.69 -5.79 1.80
C GLN A 50 -5.26 -5.62 3.26
N LYS A 51 -4.01 -5.22 3.54
CA LYS A 51 -3.51 -4.99 4.90
C LYS A 51 -3.85 -3.62 5.48
N ILE A 52 -4.27 -2.66 4.65
CA ILE A 52 -4.54 -1.29 5.11
C ILE A 52 -5.64 -1.26 6.19
N PRO A 53 -6.78 -1.96 6.05
CA PRO A 53 -7.81 -1.99 7.11
C PRO A 53 -7.31 -2.58 8.42
N HIS A 54 -6.46 -3.62 8.37
CA HIS A 54 -5.88 -4.24 9.56
C HIS A 54 -4.96 -3.27 10.30
N LEU A 55 -4.11 -2.54 9.59
CA LEU A 55 -3.25 -1.51 10.18
C LEU A 55 -4.08 -0.43 10.90
N VAL A 56 -5.18 0.00 10.28
CA VAL A 56 -6.09 0.97 10.87
C VAL A 56 -6.75 0.40 12.13
N GLN A 57 -7.14 -0.87 12.13
CA GLN A 57 -7.70 -1.54 13.30
C GLN A 57 -6.68 -1.65 14.45
N ASP A 58 -5.45 -2.06 14.16
CA ASP A 58 -4.37 -2.17 15.14
C ASP A 58 -4.13 -0.82 15.85
N TRP A 59 -4.10 0.28 15.08
CA TRP A 59 -3.95 1.61 15.64
C TRP A 59 -5.12 2.05 16.53
N LYS A 60 -6.35 1.57 16.26
CA LYS A 60 -7.52 1.85 17.12
C LYS A 60 -7.39 1.10 18.44
N GLU A 61 -7.01 -0.16 18.37
CA GLU A 61 -6.83 -1.02 19.54
C GLU A 61 -5.69 -0.50 20.43
N GLU A 62 -4.58 -0.04 19.83
CA GLU A 62 -3.47 0.55 20.55
C GLU A 62 -3.90 1.79 21.35
N ALA A 63 -4.70 2.67 20.77
CA ALA A 63 -5.20 3.86 21.46
C ALA A 63 -6.13 3.51 22.63
N ALA A 64 -7.04 2.56 22.42
CA ALA A 64 -7.92 2.09 23.48
C ALA A 64 -7.11 1.43 24.61
N ASN A 65 -6.17 0.55 24.27
CA ASN A 65 -5.30 -0.11 25.24
C ASN A 65 -4.48 0.91 26.05
N LYS A 66 -3.88 1.91 25.41
CA LYS A 66 -3.16 3.01 26.11
C LYS A 66 -4.04 3.74 27.13
N PHE A 67 -5.30 4.01 26.79
CA PHE A 67 -6.23 4.62 27.74
C PHE A 67 -6.46 3.72 28.97
N PHE A 68 -6.77 2.44 28.75
CA PHE A 68 -7.05 1.51 29.84
C PHE A 68 -5.81 1.14 30.66
N GLU A 69 -4.63 1.05 30.07
CA GLU A 69 -3.36 0.84 30.80
C GLU A 69 -3.09 1.98 31.79
N ASN A 70 -3.36 3.23 31.40
CA ASN A 70 -3.19 4.39 32.29
C ASN A 70 -4.18 4.34 33.47
N ARG A 71 -5.39 3.83 33.23
CA ARG A 71 -6.41 3.62 34.27
C ARG A 71 -6.03 2.49 35.23
N GLU A 72 -5.52 1.38 34.71
CA GLU A 72 -5.02 0.26 35.51
C GLU A 72 -3.82 0.66 36.39
N LYS A 73 -2.90 1.49 35.86
CA LYS A 73 -1.80 2.08 36.65
C LYS A 73 -2.29 2.95 37.80
N SER A 74 -3.51 3.49 37.70
CA SER A 74 -4.17 4.26 38.75
C SER A 74 -4.92 3.37 39.75
N GLY A 75 -4.80 2.04 39.63
CA GLY A 75 -5.42 1.05 40.51
C GLY A 75 -6.85 0.66 40.13
N ILE A 76 -7.36 1.14 39.00
CA ILE A 76 -8.75 0.88 38.58
C ILE A 76 -8.76 -0.17 37.46
N ALA A 77 -9.33 -1.35 37.73
CA ALA A 77 -9.39 -2.44 36.76
C ALA A 77 -10.24 -2.09 35.52
N ARG A 78 -9.87 -2.61 34.35
CA ARG A 78 -10.58 -2.40 33.07
C ARG A 78 -12.05 -2.81 33.09
N THR A 79 -12.41 -3.78 33.92
CA THR A 79 -13.79 -4.29 34.07
C THR A 79 -14.71 -3.33 34.84
N VAL A 80 -14.15 -2.36 35.57
CA VAL A 80 -14.95 -1.36 36.27
C VAL A 80 -15.53 -0.37 35.25
N PRO A 81 -16.85 -0.11 35.24
CA PRO A 81 -17.44 0.88 34.35
C PRO A 81 -16.75 2.25 34.47
N LEU A 82 -16.68 2.99 33.36
CA LEU A 82 -16.10 4.33 33.37
C LEU A 82 -17.01 5.28 34.15
N ALA A 83 -16.43 6.04 35.08
CA ALA A 83 -17.09 7.21 35.62
C ALA A 83 -17.31 8.24 34.50
N GLU A 84 -18.23 9.17 34.71
CA GLU A 84 -18.64 10.14 33.68
C GLU A 84 -17.45 10.96 33.13
N ALA A 85 -16.64 11.54 34.01
CA ALA A 85 -15.41 12.25 33.61
C ALA A 85 -14.36 11.34 32.94
N GLU A 86 -14.30 10.05 33.29
CA GLU A 86 -13.41 9.09 32.61
C GLU A 86 -13.92 8.77 31.20
N PHE A 87 -15.24 8.69 31.02
CA PHE A 87 -15.87 8.47 29.73
C PHE A 87 -15.62 9.64 28.77
N ASP A 88 -15.66 10.88 29.25
CA ASP A 88 -15.33 12.06 28.44
C ASP A 88 -13.88 12.06 27.96
N ASN A 89 -12.97 11.72 28.86
CA ASN A 89 -11.56 11.59 28.53
C ASN A 89 -11.33 10.46 27.52
N TYR A 90 -12.06 9.36 27.65
CA TYR A 90 -12.02 8.26 26.69
C TYR A 90 -12.51 8.70 25.31
N CYS A 91 -13.70 9.31 25.21
CA CYS A 91 -14.24 9.81 23.95
C CYS A 91 -13.30 10.82 23.28
N THR A 92 -12.78 11.77 24.06
CA THR A 92 -11.82 12.77 23.57
C THR A 92 -10.55 12.11 23.02
N ALA A 93 -9.98 11.13 23.75
CA ALA A 93 -8.81 10.40 23.30
C ALA A 93 -9.07 9.61 22.01
N MET A 94 -10.24 8.98 21.88
CA MET A 94 -10.62 8.24 20.67
C MET A 94 -10.83 9.18 19.47
N ILE A 95 -11.46 10.34 19.67
CA ILE A 95 -11.62 11.36 18.62
C ILE A 95 -10.24 11.84 18.12
N GLN A 96 -9.35 12.24 19.03
CA GLN A 96 -7.99 12.68 18.68
C GLN A 96 -7.18 11.60 17.96
N ASN A 97 -7.38 10.33 18.35
CA ASN A 97 -6.77 9.20 17.66
C ASN A 97 -7.26 9.09 16.21
N ARG A 98 -8.57 9.20 15.95
CA ARG A 98 -9.14 9.19 14.58
C ARG A 98 -8.59 10.36 13.76
N GLU A 99 -8.48 11.55 14.33
CA GLU A 99 -7.90 12.72 13.65
C GLU A 99 -6.44 12.51 13.27
N THR A 100 -5.66 11.94 14.18
CA THR A 100 -4.25 11.61 13.93
C THR A 100 -4.11 10.57 12.82
N MET A 101 -4.94 9.52 12.83
CA MET A 101 -4.96 8.51 11.76
C MET A 101 -5.30 9.14 10.40
N ILE A 102 -6.36 9.95 10.34
CA ILE A 102 -6.79 10.64 9.12
C ILE A 102 -5.65 11.50 8.57
N LEU A 103 -5.00 12.29 9.44
CA LEU A 103 -3.86 13.13 9.05
C LEU A 103 -2.72 12.30 8.46
N ASN A 104 -2.33 11.22 9.13
CA ASN A 104 -1.24 10.34 8.67
C ASN A 104 -1.56 9.68 7.32
N LEU A 105 -2.80 9.22 7.12
CA LEU A 105 -3.23 8.66 5.85
C LEU A 105 -3.19 9.71 4.73
N LYS A 106 -3.71 10.92 4.98
CA LYS A 106 -3.68 12.06 4.02
C LYS A 106 -2.24 12.45 3.65
N LEU A 107 -1.35 12.59 4.64
CA LEU A 107 0.07 12.87 4.39
C LEU A 107 0.74 11.78 3.56
N GLY A 108 0.42 10.51 3.84
CA GLY A 108 0.90 9.40 3.03
C GLY A 108 0.42 9.46 1.58
N ASN A 109 -0.83 9.87 1.34
CA ASN A 109 -1.40 10.03 -0.01
C ASN A 109 -0.70 11.14 -0.80
N VAL A 110 -0.42 12.29 -0.18
CA VAL A 110 0.37 13.37 -0.80
C VAL A 110 1.75 12.87 -1.25
N GLY A 111 2.40 12.03 -0.43
CA GLY A 111 3.67 11.40 -0.80
C GLY A 111 3.55 10.50 -2.03
N PHE A 112 2.48 9.72 -2.14
CA PHE A 112 2.21 8.86 -3.29
C PHE A 112 1.87 9.65 -4.55
N GLU A 113 1.05 10.70 -4.45
CA GLU A 113 0.73 11.59 -5.56
C GLU A 113 1.97 12.24 -6.16
N LYS A 114 2.87 12.74 -5.30
CA LYS A 114 4.16 13.28 -5.74
C LYS A 114 4.96 12.23 -6.52
N LYS A 115 5.03 11.00 -6.02
CA LYS A 115 5.75 9.90 -6.69
C LYS A 115 5.12 9.52 -8.03
N ILE A 116 3.79 9.56 -8.14
CA ILE A 116 3.10 9.34 -9.41
C ILE A 116 3.52 10.39 -10.44
N VAL A 117 3.49 11.68 -10.08
CA VAL A 117 3.90 12.78 -10.97
C VAL A 117 5.36 12.63 -11.39
N GLU A 118 6.26 12.32 -10.46
CA GLU A 118 7.68 12.06 -10.74
C GLU A 118 7.87 10.92 -11.76
N LEU A 119 7.16 9.80 -11.58
CA LEU A 119 7.23 8.63 -12.47
C LEU A 119 6.61 8.89 -13.85
N GLN A 120 5.56 9.70 -13.92
CA GLN A 120 4.94 10.11 -15.18
C GLN A 120 5.85 11.04 -15.99
N ALA A 121 6.52 11.98 -15.32
CA ALA A 121 7.43 12.92 -15.96
C ALA A 121 8.71 12.26 -16.47
N LYS A 122 9.23 11.28 -15.73
CA LYS A 122 10.44 10.55 -16.10
C LYS A 122 10.29 9.06 -15.79
N PRO A 123 9.63 8.29 -16.69
CA PRO A 123 9.54 6.84 -16.56
C PRO A 123 10.95 6.26 -16.64
N ASN A 124 11.38 5.61 -15.59
CA ASN A 124 12.76 5.18 -15.40
C ASN A 124 12.95 3.66 -15.43
N GLU A 125 11.88 2.84 -15.47
CA GLU A 125 12.00 1.38 -15.30
C GLU A 125 10.90 0.55 -15.98
N LEU A 126 11.16 -0.76 -16.11
CA LEU A 126 10.26 -1.83 -16.56
C LEU A 126 8.90 -1.87 -15.83
N LEU A 127 8.81 -1.27 -14.64
CA LEU A 127 7.66 -1.33 -13.74
C LEU A 127 7.11 0.06 -13.40
N SER A 128 7.52 1.14 -14.07
CA SER A 128 7.05 2.49 -13.75
C SER A 128 5.52 2.61 -13.85
N ASP A 129 4.92 1.99 -14.87
CA ASP A 129 3.47 1.92 -15.06
C ASP A 129 2.75 1.21 -13.90
N LEU A 130 3.24 0.02 -13.53
CA LEU A 130 2.68 -0.75 -12.41
C LEU A 130 2.90 -0.06 -11.06
N THR A 131 4.01 0.67 -10.91
CA THR A 131 4.30 1.43 -9.69
C THR A 131 3.35 2.61 -9.54
N ILE A 132 3.03 3.31 -10.64
CA ILE A 132 1.99 4.33 -10.66
C ILE A 132 0.64 3.72 -10.27
N GLU A 133 0.26 2.58 -10.86
CA GLU A 133 -0.99 1.89 -10.54
C GLU A 133 -1.05 1.52 -9.06
N ARG A 134 0.02 0.94 -8.51
CA ARG A 134 0.14 0.61 -7.08
C ARG A 134 -0.12 1.83 -6.19
N PHE A 135 0.51 2.97 -6.49
CA PHE A 135 0.31 4.18 -5.69
C PHE A 135 -1.13 4.68 -5.77
N LYS A 136 -1.76 4.64 -6.95
CA LYS A 136 -3.19 4.97 -7.10
C LYS A 136 -4.08 4.04 -6.27
N THR A 137 -3.86 2.73 -6.35
CA THR A 137 -4.65 1.76 -5.57
C THR A 137 -4.46 1.95 -4.06
N PHE A 138 -3.24 2.27 -3.60
CA PHE A 138 -3.02 2.62 -2.20
C PHE A 138 -3.74 3.89 -1.78
N THR A 139 -3.70 4.94 -2.60
CA THR A 139 -4.42 6.20 -2.33
C THR A 139 -5.92 5.93 -2.21
N GLU A 140 -6.53 5.22 -3.17
CA GLU A 140 -7.96 4.88 -3.14
C GLU A 140 -8.35 4.06 -1.90
N ALA A 141 -7.54 3.06 -1.54
CA ALA A 141 -7.80 2.25 -0.36
C ALA A 141 -7.70 3.07 0.94
N ARG A 142 -6.74 4.00 1.02
CA ARG A 142 -6.59 4.90 2.17
C ARG A 142 -7.71 5.94 2.22
N ASP A 143 -8.15 6.48 1.09
CA ASP A 143 -9.27 7.43 1.03
C ASP A 143 -10.56 6.79 1.56
N LYS A 144 -10.83 5.52 1.19
CA LYS A 144 -11.94 4.75 1.78
C LYS A 144 -11.82 4.64 3.30
N MET A 145 -10.61 4.41 3.83
CA MET A 145 -10.39 4.34 5.27
C MET A 145 -10.54 5.71 5.95
N ILE A 146 -10.11 6.79 5.30
CA ILE A 146 -10.32 8.16 5.79
C ILE A 146 -11.81 8.44 5.95
N VAL A 147 -12.63 8.12 4.93
CA VAL A 147 -14.07 8.30 4.99
C VAL A 147 -14.68 7.51 6.17
N ASN A 148 -14.29 6.25 6.33
CA ASN A 148 -14.77 5.44 7.46
C ASN A 148 -14.38 6.03 8.81
N LEU A 149 -13.13 6.51 8.94
CA LEU A 149 -12.65 7.15 10.18
C LEU A 149 -13.35 8.49 10.45
N GLU A 150 -13.71 9.25 9.42
CA GLU A 150 -14.48 10.49 9.55
C GLU A 150 -15.91 10.20 10.04
N ILE A 151 -16.54 9.13 9.55
CA ILE A 151 -17.84 8.65 10.04
C ILE A 151 -17.74 8.21 11.50
N GLU A 152 -16.80 7.32 11.83
CA GLU A 152 -16.58 6.86 13.22
C GLU A 152 -16.32 8.03 14.17
N LYS A 153 -15.53 9.02 13.73
CA LYS A 153 -15.26 10.22 14.53
C LYS A 153 -16.55 11.00 14.79
N LYS A 154 -17.39 11.15 13.78
CA LYS A 154 -18.68 11.83 13.91
C LYS A 154 -19.60 11.08 14.87
N GLU A 155 -19.69 9.76 14.75
CA GLU A 155 -20.48 8.92 15.66
C GLU A 155 -20.01 9.07 17.12
N LEU A 156 -18.69 9.10 17.37
CA LEU A 156 -18.14 9.34 18.70
C LEU A 156 -18.51 10.73 19.26
N VAL A 157 -18.56 11.76 18.41
CA VAL A 157 -18.97 13.11 18.80
C VAL A 157 -20.48 13.16 19.05
N ASP A 158 -21.29 12.54 18.18
CA ASP A 158 -22.74 12.50 18.32
C ASP A 158 -23.14 11.74 19.60
N ASP A 159 -22.52 10.58 19.87
CA ASP A 159 -22.71 9.81 21.11
C ASP A 159 -22.32 10.62 22.36
N TYR A 160 -21.23 11.39 22.26
CA TYR A 160 -20.83 12.31 23.31
C TYR A 160 -21.90 13.39 23.55
N LEU A 161 -22.35 14.08 22.49
CA LEU A 161 -23.35 15.15 22.60
C LEU A 161 -24.70 14.66 23.12
N VAL A 162 -25.19 13.51 22.63
CA VAL A 162 -26.45 12.89 23.08
C VAL A 162 -26.39 12.56 24.56
N ARG A 163 -25.27 12.01 25.05
CA ARG A 163 -25.10 11.68 26.46
C ARG A 163 -25.13 12.92 27.36
N TRP A 164 -24.71 14.06 26.83
CA TRP A 164 -24.64 15.34 27.54
C TRP A 164 -25.86 16.26 27.31
N GLY A 165 -26.84 15.82 26.51
CA GLY A 165 -28.11 16.54 26.31
C GLY A 165 -27.99 17.82 25.49
N TYR A 166 -26.99 17.91 24.59
CA TYR A 166 -26.79 19.03 23.66
C TYR A 166 -27.38 18.78 22.28
#